data_AF-A0A6H5JTP6-F1
#
_entry.id   AF-A0A6H5JTP6-F1
#
_cell.length_a   1.000
_cell.length_b   1.000
_cell.length_c   1.000
_cell.angle_alpha   90.00
_cell.angle_beta   90.00
_cell.angle_gamma   90.00
#
_symmetry.space_group_name_H-M   'P 1'
#
loop_
_entity.id
_entity.type
_entity.pdbx_description
1 polymer ?
#
loop_
_entity_poly.entity_id
_entity_poly.type
_entity_poly.pdbx_seq_one_letter_code
_entity_poly.pdbx_strand_id
1 'polypeptide(L)'
;MKPQLGDAVYDLTGWRKLHPSGEHWIDRFAERDATDVMAAFHSDDAFDRLKTLPVVKGKAGVEPDDVTKNYRAFRKELVRG
;
A
#
# COMPACT_ATOMS: atom_id res chain seq x y z
N MET A 1 -1.38 1.34 -13.07
CA MET A 1 -0.27 1.06 -12.13
C MET A 1 -0.85 0.29 -10.95
N LYS A 2 -0.18 -0.77 -10.46
CA LYS A 2 -0.82 -1.71 -9.54
C LYS A 2 0.08 -2.11 -8.35
N PRO A 3 0.20 -1.27 -7.31
CA PRO A 3 0.97 -1.58 -6.12
C PRO A 3 0.26 -2.63 -5.27
N GLN A 4 1.06 -3.38 -4.53
CA GLN A 4 0.57 -4.22 -3.45
C GLN A 4 0.48 -3.41 -2.16
N LEU A 5 -0.62 -3.58 -1.44
CA LEU A 5 -0.88 -3.02 -0.11
C LEU A 5 -1.51 -4.12 0.75
N GLY A 6 -0.74 -4.64 1.71
CA GLY A 6 -1.03 -5.89 2.39
C GLY A 6 -1.06 -7.05 1.40
N ASP A 7 -2.15 -7.82 1.42
CA ASP A 7 -2.33 -9.00 0.57
C ASP A 7 -3.03 -8.67 -0.77
N ALA A 8 -3.43 -7.42 -0.96
CA ALA A 8 -4.18 -6.97 -2.12
C ALA A 8 -3.34 -6.13 -3.07
N VAL A 9 -3.63 -6.25 -4.37
CA VAL A 9 -3.05 -5.39 -5.41
C VAL A 9 -4.11 -4.42 -5.90
N TYR A 10 -3.88 -3.11 -5.75
CA TYR A 10 -4.86 -2.08 -6.10
C TYR A 10 -4.58 -1.48 -7.47
N ASP A 11 -5.59 -1.28 -8.31
CA ASP A 11 -5.44 -0.55 -9.57
C ASP A 11 -5.64 0.95 -9.35
N LEU A 12 -4.53 1.69 -9.25
CA LEU A 12 -4.58 3.15 -9.07
C LEU A 12 -4.49 3.91 -10.40
N THR A 13 -4.74 3.27 -11.55
CA THR A 13 -4.64 3.94 -12.86
C THR A 13 -5.53 5.19 -12.94
N GLY A 14 -6.76 5.11 -12.43
CA GLY A 14 -7.67 6.26 -12.35
C GLY A 14 -7.29 7.30 -11.27
N TRP A 15 -6.57 6.88 -10.23
CA TRP A 15 -6.17 7.74 -9.12
C TRP A 15 -4.80 8.41 -9.32
N ARG A 16 -3.99 7.92 -10.25
CA ARG A 16 -2.59 8.35 -10.48
C ARG A 16 -2.41 9.87 -10.53
N LYS A 17 -3.27 10.58 -11.25
CA LYS A 17 -3.20 12.04 -11.41
C LYS A 17 -3.82 12.84 -10.26
N LEU A 18 -4.50 12.16 -9.34
CA LEU A 18 -5.21 12.75 -8.20
C LEU A 18 -4.43 12.58 -6.88
N HIS A 19 -3.32 11.86 -6.90
CA HIS A 19 -2.50 11.65 -5.71
C HIS A 19 -1.93 13.01 -5.20
N PRO A 20 -2.20 13.42 -3.95
CA PRO A 20 -1.83 14.75 -3.45
C PRO A 20 -0.34 15.09 -3.53
N SER A 21 0.52 14.08 -3.36
CA SER A 21 1.97 14.25 -3.43
C SER A 21 2.54 14.03 -4.84
N GLY A 22 1.69 13.88 -5.86
CA GLY A 22 2.06 13.76 -7.26
C GLY A 22 2.17 12.33 -7.78
N GLU A 23 2.13 12.21 -9.11
CA GLU A 23 2.07 10.93 -9.83
C GLU A 23 3.36 10.09 -9.74
N HIS A 24 4.51 10.72 -9.50
CA HIS A 24 5.80 10.03 -9.46
C HIS A 24 5.89 9.00 -8.33
N TRP A 25 5.25 9.23 -7.18
CA TRP A 25 5.18 8.24 -6.10
C TRP A 25 4.37 7.02 -6.49
N ILE A 26 3.27 7.27 -7.20
CA ILE A 26 2.45 6.22 -7.75
C ILE A 26 3.35 5.39 -8.70
N ASP A 27 3.94 5.99 -9.73
CA ASP A 27 4.81 5.25 -10.67
C ASP A 27 5.96 4.51 -10.00
N ARG A 28 6.59 5.11 -8.99
CA ARG A 28 7.70 4.53 -8.24
C ARG A 28 7.35 3.20 -7.56
N PHE A 29 6.08 3.01 -7.17
CA PHE A 29 5.58 1.81 -6.51
C PHE A 29 4.73 0.92 -7.43
N ALA A 30 4.70 1.19 -8.73
CA ALA A 30 4.05 0.30 -9.68
C ALA A 30 4.61 -1.13 -9.56
N GLU A 31 3.71 -2.11 -9.40
CA GLU A 31 4.04 -3.53 -9.25
C GLU A 31 4.95 -3.86 -8.04
N ARG A 32 5.04 -2.97 -7.05
CA ARG A 32 5.83 -3.16 -5.82
C ARG A 32 4.93 -3.18 -4.59
N ASP A 33 5.45 -3.78 -3.53
CA ASP A 33 4.88 -3.62 -2.19
C ASP A 33 5.10 -2.17 -1.70
N ALA A 34 3.99 -1.49 -1.41
CA ALA A 34 3.95 -0.12 -0.90
C ALA A 34 3.35 -0.07 0.51
N THR A 35 3.14 -1.22 1.17
CA THR A 35 2.41 -1.35 2.44
C THR A 35 2.99 -0.44 3.52
N ASP A 36 4.31 -0.49 3.72
CA ASP A 36 4.97 0.25 4.79
C ASP A 36 5.01 1.76 4.51
N VAL A 37 5.15 2.15 3.24
CA VAL A 37 5.13 3.57 2.83
C VAL A 37 3.73 4.15 2.93
N MET A 38 2.70 3.40 2.54
CA MET A 38 1.31 3.81 2.77
C MET A 38 1.08 4.05 4.27
N ALA A 39 1.53 3.11 5.12
CA ALA A 39 1.36 3.15 6.56
C ALA A 39 2.20 4.22 7.29
N ALA A 40 3.27 4.74 6.67
CA ALA A 40 4.13 5.77 7.24
C ALA A 40 3.64 7.19 6.94
N PHE A 41 2.95 7.40 5.80
CA PHE A 41 2.64 8.75 5.30
C PHE A 41 1.15 9.07 5.22
N HIS A 42 0.26 8.10 5.44
CA HIS A 42 -1.19 8.27 5.29
C HIS A 42 -1.95 8.06 6.60
N SER A 43 -3.05 8.79 6.76
CA SER A 43 -4.01 8.64 7.85
C SER A 43 -4.93 7.43 7.65
N ASP A 44 -5.66 7.06 8.71
CA ASP A 44 -6.69 6.01 8.65
C ASP A 44 -7.79 6.35 7.62
N ASP A 45 -8.19 7.61 7.50
CA ASP A 45 -9.14 8.06 6.47
C ASP A 45 -8.65 7.74 5.05
N ALA A 46 -7.36 7.90 4.79
CA ALA A 46 -6.77 7.56 3.49
C ALA A 46 -6.75 6.04 3.27
N PHE A 47 -6.58 5.23 4.32
CA PHE A 47 -6.76 3.78 4.24
C PHE A 47 -8.21 3.40 3.94
N ASP A 48 -9.19 4.08 4.51
CA ASP A 48 -10.60 3.82 4.21
C ASP A 48 -10.95 4.20 2.78
N ARG A 49 -10.41 5.31 2.27
CA ARG A 49 -10.54 5.68 0.85
C ARG A 49 -9.87 4.67 -0.06
N LEU A 50 -8.68 4.16 0.28
CA LEU A 50 -7.99 3.13 -0.49
C LEU A 50 -8.85 1.88 -0.69
N LYS A 51 -9.57 1.43 0.36
CA LYS A 51 -10.46 0.25 0.29
C LYS A 51 -11.59 0.41 -0.74
N THR A 52 -11.91 1.62 -1.16
CA THR A 52 -12.93 1.89 -2.20
C THR A 52 -12.39 1.78 -3.62
N LEU A 53 -11.06 1.70 -3.79
CA LEU A 53 -10.42 1.61 -5.10
C LEU A 53 -10.47 0.17 -5.66
N PRO A 54 -10.44 0.01 -6.99
CA PRO A 54 -10.48 -1.32 -7.60
C PRO A 54 -9.29 -2.19 -7.18
N VAL A 55 -9.57 -3.45 -6.86
CA VAL A 55 -8.55 -4.49 -6.58
C VAL A 55 -8.39 -5.37 -7.81
N VAL A 56 -7.15 -5.67 -8.17
CA VAL A 56 -6.80 -6.56 -9.28
C VAL A 56 -7.10 -8.00 -8.88
N LYS A 57 -8.14 -8.59 -9.49
CA LYS A 57 -8.54 -9.98 -9.22
C LYS A 57 -7.49 -10.98 -9.69
N GLY A 58 -7.29 -12.05 -8.92
CA GLY A 58 -6.43 -13.18 -9.28
C GLY A 58 -4.93 -12.90 -9.19
N LYS A 59 -4.51 -11.71 -8.73
CA LYS A 59 -3.11 -11.39 -8.48
C LYS A 59 -2.86 -11.38 -6.98
N ALA A 60 -2.13 -12.38 -6.51
CA ALA A 60 -1.65 -12.41 -5.13
C ALA A 60 -0.56 -11.35 -4.92
N GLY A 61 -0.51 -10.78 -3.72
CA GLY A 61 0.65 -10.05 -3.27
C GLY A 61 1.91 -10.92 -3.27
N VAL A 62 3.07 -10.28 -3.41
CA VAL A 62 4.36 -10.90 -3.13
C VAL A 62 4.51 -10.99 -1.62
N GLU A 63 4.86 -12.18 -1.13
CA GLU A 63 5.12 -12.38 0.29
C GLU A 63 6.36 -11.59 0.73
N PRO A 64 6.29 -10.85 1.85
CA PRO A 64 7.44 -10.15 2.41
C PRO A 64 8.48 -11.13 2.97
N ASP A 65 9.74 -10.70 2.96
CA ASP A 65 10.83 -11.40 3.64
C ASP A 65 10.70 -11.32 5.18
N ASP A 66 11.55 -12.08 5.87
CA ASP A 66 11.49 -12.17 7.33
C ASP A 66 11.83 -10.84 8.01
N VAL A 67 12.71 -10.03 7.42
CA VAL A 67 13.05 -8.70 7.94
C VAL A 67 11.82 -7.79 7.93
N THR A 68 11.12 -7.76 6.80
CA THR A 68 9.89 -6.97 6.61
C THR A 68 8.76 -7.47 7.52
N LYS A 69 8.60 -8.79 7.66
CA LYS A 69 7.64 -9.40 8.59
C LYS A 69 7.89 -8.98 10.03
N ASN A 70 9.14 -9.06 10.48
CA ASN A 70 9.54 -8.67 11.84
C ASN A 70 9.31 -7.18 12.08
N TYR A 71 9.66 -6.32 11.13
CA TYR A 71 9.36 -4.89 11.19
C TYR A 71 7.86 -4.61 11.34
N ARG A 72 7.02 -5.24 10.50
CA ARG A 72 5.56 -5.05 10.54
C ARG A 72 4.94 -5.55 11.84
N ALA A 73 5.43 -6.66 12.38
CA ALA A 73 5.03 -7.18 13.69
C ALA A 73 5.37 -6.17 14.81
N PHE A 74 6.62 -5.69 14.85
CA PHE A 74 7.06 -4.71 15.83
C PHE A 74 6.26 -3.39 15.73
N ARG A 75 6.04 -2.86 14.52
CA ARG A 75 5.20 -1.67 14.31
C ARG A 75 3.79 -1.86 14.88
N LYS A 76 3.20 -3.05 14.73
CA LYS A 76 1.85 -3.35 15.24
C LYS A 76 1.79 -3.36 16.77
N GLU A 77 2.87 -3.73 17.44
CA GLU A 77 2.98 -3.64 18.90
C GLU A 77 3.03 -2.18 19.35
N LEU A 78 3.81 -1.34 18.67
CA LEU A 78 3.93 0.09 19.00
C LEU A 78 2.63 0.88 18.81
N VAL A 79 1.88 0.61 17.73
CA VAL A 79 0.62 1.33 17.43
C VAL A 79 -0.53 0.88 18.34
N ARG A 80 -0.38 -0.24 19.07
CA ARG A 80 -1.37 -0.75 20.02
C ARG A 80 -1.18 -0.23 21.46
N GLY A 81 -0.06 0.41 21.76
CA GLY A 81 0.20 1.08 23.04
C GLY A 81 -0.24 2.53 23.01
#